data_AF-A0A0D2PWM0-F1
#
_entry.id   AF-A0A0D2PWM0-F1
#
_cell.length_a   1.000
_cell.length_b   1.000
_cell.length_c   1.000
_cell.angle_alpha   90.00
_cell.angle_beta   90.00
_cell.angle_gamma   90.00
#
_symmetry.space_group_name_H-M   'P 1'
#
loop_
_entity.id
_entity.type
_entity.pdbx_description
1 polymer ?
#
loop_
_entity_poly.entity_id
_entity_poly.type
_entity_poly.pdbx_seq_one_letter_code
_entity_poly.pdbx_strand_id
1 'polypeptide(L)'
;MLSGKHYVNWSAKEQLSTPLLLDWIDENARERTILFAPHDRRAARCGPTALTKRACADRAAECIFGDGNRDADDLKFFGGLVYQRICYLRLKYKKFNNKIGRAAANMVYEEIEDRVLLARIRKLMMDEFPEWARLHVYWRTLPHINQFYRIKPTAASEVPKARTKTTLTLPSRRDRLQMLTRAPGTRIRRRTLKIEATATNPVPRNPTPEIVFESVPSVEVNDNTENTVPAIGSQDSLSELQRLELQIQLKKLELEAEEKKGAAELQRAQIEAENLSHRRDEHHEMEKLFAFAVGAGIAVLLCNTL
;
A
#
# COMPACT_ATOMS: atom_id res chain seq x y z
N MET A 1 35.88 21.72 -5.65
CA MET A 1 35.44 20.41 -5.14
C MET A 1 34.15 20.03 -5.84
N LEU A 2 34.23 19.21 -6.88
CA LEU A 2 33.04 18.66 -7.53
C LEU A 2 32.56 17.55 -6.61
N SER A 3 31.46 17.79 -5.88
CA SER A 3 30.71 16.72 -5.23
C SER A 3 30.33 15.74 -6.32
N GLY A 4 31.10 14.65 -6.42
CA GLY A 4 30.85 13.58 -7.37
C GLY A 4 29.49 13.01 -6.99
N LYS A 5 28.46 13.34 -7.78
CA LYS A 5 27.15 12.71 -7.67
C LYS A 5 27.38 11.22 -7.91
N HIS A 6 27.58 10.48 -6.83
CA HIS A 6 27.60 9.03 -6.87
C HIS A 6 26.21 8.63 -7.34
N TYR A 7 26.09 8.30 -8.63
CA TYR A 7 24.90 7.68 -9.16
C TYR A 7 24.72 6.40 -8.35
N VAL A 8 23.77 6.42 -7.41
CA VAL A 8 23.37 5.21 -6.70
C VAL A 8 22.74 4.33 -7.75
N ASN A 9 23.57 3.47 -8.31
CA ASN A 9 23.14 2.52 -9.29
C ASN A 9 22.34 1.47 -8.52
N TRP A 10 21.01 1.52 -8.69
CA TRP A 10 20.15 0.49 -8.15
C TRP A 10 20.64 -0.88 -8.56
N SER A 11 21.24 -1.02 -9.75
CA SER A 11 21.72 -2.31 -10.26
C SER A 11 22.86 -2.92 -9.44
N ALA A 12 23.68 -2.10 -8.78
CA ALA A 12 24.79 -2.60 -7.96
C ALA A 12 24.33 -3.01 -6.55
N LYS A 13 23.32 -2.30 -6.01
CA LYS A 13 22.69 -2.61 -4.71
C LYS A 13 21.36 -3.37 -4.86
N GLU A 14 21.06 -3.89 -6.05
CA GLU A 14 19.72 -4.35 -6.46
C GLU A 14 19.24 -5.55 -5.64
N GLN A 15 20.19 -6.42 -5.32
CA GLN A 15 19.95 -7.66 -4.59
C GLN A 15 19.50 -7.42 -3.15
N LEU A 16 19.95 -6.34 -2.50
CA LEU A 16 19.55 -6.02 -1.13
C LEU A 16 18.39 -5.02 -1.07
N SER A 17 18.32 -4.08 -2.02
CA SER A 17 17.35 -2.99 -1.94
C SER A 17 15.93 -3.41 -2.32
N THR A 18 15.76 -4.41 -3.21
CA THR A 18 14.42 -4.87 -3.59
C THR A 18 13.73 -5.66 -2.48
N PRO A 19 14.38 -6.62 -1.82
CA PRO A 19 13.81 -7.29 -0.63
C PRO A 19 13.40 -6.30 0.45
N LEU A 20 14.28 -5.37 0.84
CA LEU A 20 13.98 -4.34 1.87
C LEU A 20 12.78 -3.46 1.49
N LEU A 21 12.65 -3.11 0.20
CA LEU A 21 11.47 -2.38 -0.28
C LEU A 21 10.19 -3.20 -0.12
N LEU A 22 10.25 -4.50 -0.37
CA LEU A 22 9.08 -5.38 -0.21
C LEU A 22 8.76 -5.62 1.26
N ASP A 23 9.76 -5.73 2.13
CA ASP A 23 9.60 -5.80 3.60
C ASP A 23 8.86 -4.56 4.10
N TRP A 24 9.35 -3.38 3.71
CA TRP A 24 8.70 -2.12 4.06
C TRP A 24 7.26 -2.03 3.51
N ILE A 25 7.00 -2.52 2.29
CA ILE A 25 5.65 -2.54 1.69
C ILE A 25 4.70 -3.45 2.48
N ASP A 26 5.19 -4.57 3.01
CA ASP A 26 4.40 -5.51 3.79
C ASP A 26 3.99 -4.90 5.14
N GLU A 27 4.92 -4.24 5.81
CA GLU A 27 4.72 -3.56 7.10
C GLU A 27 3.83 -2.31 7.00
N ASN A 28 3.90 -1.57 5.90
CA ASN A 28 3.25 -0.27 5.75
C ASN A 28 1.98 -0.35 4.88
N ALA A 29 0.93 -0.99 5.39
CA ALA A 29 -0.31 -1.27 4.64
C ALA A 29 -1.02 -0.01 4.08
N ARG A 30 -0.97 1.11 4.80
CA ARG A 30 -1.57 2.38 4.37
C ARG A 30 -0.83 2.96 3.17
N GLU A 31 0.48 3.06 3.26
CA GLU A 31 1.38 3.54 2.22
C GLU A 31 1.33 2.62 0.99
N ARG A 32 1.31 1.29 1.21
CA ARG A 32 1.13 0.29 0.16
C ARG A 32 -0.13 0.56 -0.66
N THR A 33 -1.26 0.81 -0.01
CA THR A 33 -2.53 1.11 -0.68
C THR A 33 -2.40 2.35 -1.59
N ILE A 34 -1.75 3.41 -1.09
CA ILE A 34 -1.55 4.65 -1.83
C ILE A 34 -0.56 4.47 -2.99
N LEU A 35 0.58 3.83 -2.75
CA LEU A 35 1.58 3.52 -3.76
C LEU A 35 0.95 2.68 -4.87
N PHE A 36 0.14 1.68 -4.51
CA PHE A 36 -0.49 0.74 -5.42
C PHE A 36 -1.72 1.27 -6.13
N ALA A 37 -2.36 2.32 -5.63
CA ALA A 37 -3.50 2.95 -6.29
C ALA A 37 -3.22 3.31 -7.76
N PRO A 38 -4.24 3.36 -8.63
CA PRO A 38 -4.08 3.85 -10.00
C PRO A 38 -3.54 5.28 -9.99
N HIS A 39 -2.92 5.71 -11.09
CA HIS A 39 -2.50 7.10 -11.23
C HIS A 39 -3.72 7.94 -11.60
N ASP A 40 -4.58 8.21 -10.62
CA ASP A 40 -5.73 9.06 -10.85
C ASP A 40 -5.29 10.53 -10.73
N ARG A 41 -5.37 11.27 -11.84
CA ARG A 41 -5.09 12.72 -11.85
C ARG A 41 -6.11 13.48 -11.00
N ARG A 42 -7.28 12.89 -10.70
CA ARG A 42 -8.29 13.50 -9.82
C ARG A 42 -7.95 13.38 -8.34
N ALA A 43 -7.25 12.32 -7.94
CA ALA A 43 -6.77 12.15 -6.56
C ALA A 43 -5.68 13.16 -6.18
N ALA A 44 -5.06 13.86 -7.15
CA ALA A 44 -4.21 15.01 -6.89
C ALA A 44 -4.97 16.21 -6.28
N ARG A 45 -6.31 16.15 -6.18
CA ARG A 45 -7.15 17.12 -5.48
C ARG A 45 -7.52 16.69 -4.04
N CYS A 46 -6.99 15.59 -3.55
CA CYS A 46 -7.11 15.30 -2.12
C CYS A 46 -6.42 16.42 -1.35
N GLY A 47 -7.01 16.85 -0.23
CA GLY A 47 -6.61 18.06 0.50
C GLY A 47 -5.12 18.10 0.90
N PRO A 48 -4.63 19.24 1.39
CA PRO A 48 -3.20 19.47 1.69
C PRO A 48 -2.59 18.45 2.66
N THR A 49 -3.39 17.73 3.43
CA THR A 49 -2.98 16.68 4.38
C THR A 49 -3.00 15.27 3.80
N ALA A 50 -3.38 15.09 2.52
CA ALA A 50 -3.49 13.77 1.92
C ALA A 50 -2.11 13.20 1.58
N LEU A 51 -1.85 11.98 2.06
CA LEU A 51 -0.59 11.30 1.82
C LEU A 51 -0.45 10.97 0.32
N THR A 52 0.58 11.53 -0.30
CA THR A 52 0.83 11.35 -1.75
C THR A 52 1.69 10.10 -1.99
N LYS A 53 1.65 9.57 -3.22
CA LYS A 53 2.58 8.50 -3.64
C LYS A 53 4.04 8.90 -3.47
N ARG A 54 4.34 10.18 -3.68
CA ARG A 54 5.69 10.70 -3.54
C ARG A 54 6.13 10.67 -2.09
N ALA A 55 5.31 11.20 -1.17
CA ALA A 55 5.58 11.14 0.26
C ALA A 55 5.73 9.70 0.77
N CYS A 56 4.91 8.75 0.28
CA CYS A 56 5.08 7.33 0.61
C CYS A 56 6.44 6.78 0.13
N ALA A 57 6.87 7.16 -1.08
CA ALA A 57 8.15 6.72 -1.62
C ALA A 57 9.34 7.37 -0.90
N ASP A 58 9.21 8.61 -0.45
CA ASP A 58 10.22 9.30 0.37
C ASP A 58 10.37 8.61 1.74
N ARG A 59 9.25 8.23 2.40
CA ARG A 59 9.27 7.43 3.64
C ARG A 59 9.92 6.05 3.46
N ALA A 60 9.59 5.36 2.37
CA ALA A 60 10.24 4.10 2.04
C ALA A 60 11.74 4.29 1.82
N ALA A 61 12.13 5.35 1.13
CA ALA A 61 13.54 5.67 0.90
C ALA A 61 14.28 5.98 2.20
N GLU A 62 13.64 6.68 3.14
CA GLU A 62 14.19 6.91 4.48
C GLU A 62 14.43 5.60 5.22
N CYS A 63 13.49 4.65 5.18
CA CYS A 63 13.67 3.36 5.83
C CYS A 63 14.76 2.49 5.17
N ILE A 64 14.89 2.52 3.85
CA ILE A 64 15.80 1.64 3.10
C ILE A 64 17.22 2.22 3.03
N PHE A 65 17.34 3.55 2.97
CA PHE A 65 18.60 4.24 2.70
C PHE A 65 19.01 5.22 3.81
N GLY A 66 18.18 5.43 4.83
CA GLY A 66 18.42 6.36 5.92
C GLY A 66 19.42 5.80 6.93
N ASP A 67 20.70 5.89 6.62
CA ASP A 67 21.78 5.58 7.57
C ASP A 67 22.01 6.73 8.58
N GLY A 68 20.95 7.48 8.93
CA GLY A 68 20.94 8.56 9.93
C GLY A 68 21.68 9.87 9.57
N ASN A 69 22.50 9.89 8.52
CA ASN A 69 23.41 11.02 8.23
C ASN A 69 23.27 11.61 6.81
N ARG A 70 22.10 11.48 6.18
CA ARG A 70 21.86 11.96 4.80
C ARG A 70 21.02 13.23 4.80
N ASP A 71 21.35 14.15 3.90
CA ASP A 71 20.63 15.41 3.74
C ASP A 71 19.20 15.19 3.19
N ALA A 72 18.27 16.08 3.54
CA ALA A 72 16.86 16.00 3.12
C ALA A 72 16.67 16.01 1.58
N ASP A 73 17.59 16.63 0.84
CA ASP A 73 17.52 16.66 -0.62
C ASP A 73 17.93 15.32 -1.26
N ASP A 74 18.81 14.56 -0.61
CA ASP A 74 19.15 13.20 -1.02
C ASP A 74 17.96 12.26 -0.84
N LEU A 75 17.22 12.39 0.27
CA LEU A 75 16.01 11.61 0.55
C LEU A 75 14.96 11.74 -0.56
N LYS A 76 14.73 12.96 -1.07
CA LYS A 76 13.83 13.16 -2.22
C LYS A 76 14.36 12.44 -3.45
N PHE A 77 15.65 12.52 -3.75
CA PHE A 77 16.21 11.78 -4.88
C PHE A 77 15.95 10.27 -4.74
N PHE A 78 16.19 9.72 -3.55
CA PHE A 78 15.92 8.30 -3.25
C PHE A 78 14.44 7.93 -3.31
N GLY A 79 13.52 8.80 -2.89
CA GLY A 79 12.09 8.54 -3.03
C GLY A 79 11.63 8.50 -4.50
N GLY A 80 12.22 9.34 -5.36
CA GLY A 80 12.00 9.27 -6.81
C GLY A 80 12.47 7.95 -7.41
N LEU A 81 13.62 7.51 -6.94
CA LEU A 81 14.16 6.20 -7.19
C LEU A 81 13.15 5.10 -6.75
N VAL A 82 12.71 5.04 -5.50
CA VAL A 82 11.76 4.02 -5.00
C VAL A 82 10.52 3.95 -5.87
N TYR A 83 9.97 5.11 -6.22
CA TYR A 83 8.81 5.18 -7.11
C TYR A 83 9.08 4.57 -8.49
N GLN A 84 10.23 4.86 -9.10
CA GLN A 84 10.64 4.27 -10.38
C GLN A 84 10.78 2.74 -10.26
N ARG A 85 11.35 2.24 -9.16
CA ARG A 85 11.47 0.79 -8.92
C ARG A 85 10.10 0.11 -8.86
N ILE A 86 9.14 0.69 -8.15
CA ILE A 86 7.76 0.17 -8.11
C ILE A 86 7.13 0.16 -9.51
N CYS A 87 7.35 1.20 -10.31
CA CYS A 87 6.88 1.24 -11.69
C CYS A 87 7.50 0.14 -12.57
N TYR A 88 8.80 -0.12 -12.40
CA TYR A 88 9.50 -1.21 -13.06
C TYR A 88 8.94 -2.59 -12.67
N LEU A 89 8.74 -2.83 -11.37
CA LEU A 89 8.15 -4.07 -10.85
C LEU A 89 6.75 -4.31 -11.44
N ARG A 90 5.92 -3.27 -11.58
CA ARG A 90 4.61 -3.37 -12.25
C ARG A 90 4.72 -3.82 -13.69
N LEU A 91 5.69 -3.28 -14.44
CA LEU A 91 5.91 -3.67 -15.83
C LEU A 91 6.36 -5.13 -15.92
N LYS A 92 7.29 -5.55 -15.06
CA LYS A 92 7.72 -6.95 -14.95
C LYS A 92 6.55 -7.88 -14.62
N TYR A 93 5.73 -7.51 -13.64
CA TYR A 93 4.55 -8.28 -13.26
C TYR A 93 3.56 -8.46 -14.40
N LYS A 94 3.28 -7.40 -15.17
CA LYS A 94 2.40 -7.50 -16.35
C LYS A 94 2.97 -8.44 -17.41
N LYS A 95 4.28 -8.36 -17.68
CA LYS A 95 4.97 -9.27 -18.61
C LYS A 95 4.94 -10.71 -18.11
N PHE A 96 5.17 -10.93 -16.82
CA PHE A 96 5.11 -12.24 -16.19
C PHE A 96 3.71 -12.85 -16.28
N ASN A 97 2.68 -12.08 -15.92
CA ASN A 97 1.28 -12.50 -16.02
C ASN A 97 0.89 -12.91 -17.46
N ASN A 98 1.41 -12.22 -18.47
CA ASN A 98 1.20 -12.62 -19.87
C ASN A 98 1.82 -13.98 -20.21
N LYS A 99 2.95 -14.34 -19.59
CA LYS A 99 3.62 -15.63 -19.84
C LYS A 99 2.91 -16.81 -19.17
N ILE A 100 2.43 -16.63 -17.94
CA ILE A 100 1.72 -17.67 -17.18
C ILE A 100 0.26 -17.82 -17.63
N GLY A 101 -0.32 -16.77 -18.20
CA GLY A 101 -1.67 -16.76 -18.74
C GLY A 101 -2.74 -16.35 -17.72
N ARG A 102 -3.97 -16.22 -18.23
CA ARG A 102 -5.11 -15.63 -17.52
C ARG A 102 -5.59 -16.43 -16.32
N ALA A 103 -5.53 -17.76 -16.38
CA ALA A 103 -5.98 -18.62 -15.29
C ALA A 103 -5.07 -18.43 -14.06
N ALA A 104 -3.78 -18.70 -14.23
CA ALA A 104 -2.77 -18.54 -13.18
C ALA A 104 -2.74 -17.11 -12.61
N ALA A 105 -2.83 -16.08 -13.46
CA ALA A 105 -2.76 -14.69 -13.01
C ALA A 105 -3.94 -14.22 -12.14
N ASN A 106 -5.02 -15.00 -12.02
CA ASN A 106 -6.18 -14.68 -11.19
C ASN A 106 -6.32 -15.59 -9.95
N MET A 107 -5.54 -16.66 -9.86
CA MET A 107 -5.56 -17.61 -8.74
C MET A 107 -4.62 -17.14 -7.64
N VAL A 108 -4.87 -17.56 -6.40
CA VAL A 108 -3.88 -17.43 -5.33
C VAL A 108 -2.72 -18.39 -5.64
N TYR A 109 -1.47 -18.01 -5.34
CA TYR A 109 -0.31 -18.83 -5.71
C TYR A 109 -0.36 -20.21 -5.07
N GLU A 110 -0.81 -20.26 -3.82
CA GLU A 110 -0.99 -21.45 -3.00
C GLU A 110 -2.14 -22.36 -3.51
N GLU A 111 -3.09 -21.82 -4.26
CA GLU A 111 -4.27 -22.55 -4.80
C GLU A 111 -4.02 -23.19 -6.17
N ILE A 112 -2.81 -23.09 -6.73
CA ILE A 112 -2.50 -23.65 -8.06
C ILE A 112 -2.26 -25.17 -7.93
N GLU A 113 -3.32 -25.96 -8.14
CA GLU A 113 -3.28 -27.43 -8.06
C GLU A 113 -2.51 -28.10 -9.22
N ASP A 114 -2.48 -27.47 -10.40
CA ASP A 114 -1.78 -28.00 -11.57
C ASP A 114 -0.26 -27.96 -11.35
N ARG A 115 0.32 -29.13 -11.06
CA ARG A 115 1.77 -29.32 -10.80
C ARG A 115 2.64 -28.88 -11.98
N VAL A 116 2.19 -29.09 -13.22
CA VAL A 116 2.96 -28.72 -14.42
C VAL A 116 3.00 -27.20 -14.57
N LEU A 117 1.85 -26.55 -14.38
CA LEU A 117 1.74 -25.10 -14.37
C LEU A 117 2.57 -24.49 -13.23
N LEU A 118 2.48 -25.04 -12.02
CA LEU A 118 3.23 -24.56 -10.86
C LEU A 118 4.75 -24.70 -11.07
N ALA A 119 5.22 -25.82 -11.61
CA ALA A 119 6.64 -26.01 -11.94
C ALA A 119 7.12 -24.97 -12.97
N ARG A 120 6.30 -24.68 -13.99
CA ARG A 120 6.58 -23.63 -14.97
C ARG A 120 6.65 -22.23 -14.34
N ILE A 121 5.72 -21.91 -13.43
CA ILE A 121 5.72 -20.63 -12.70
C ILE A 121 6.98 -20.51 -11.84
N ARG A 122 7.32 -21.54 -11.07
CA ARG A 122 8.54 -21.57 -10.23
C ARG A 122 9.80 -21.35 -11.06
N LYS A 123 9.91 -22.01 -12.21
CA LYS A 123 11.03 -21.80 -13.14
C LYS A 123 11.11 -20.34 -13.61
N LEU A 124 9.99 -19.78 -14.10
CA LEU A 124 9.95 -18.38 -14.53
C LEU A 124 10.25 -17.39 -13.40
N MET A 125 9.84 -17.69 -12.17
CA MET A 125 10.15 -16.85 -11.00
C MET A 125 11.66 -16.81 -10.76
N MET A 126 12.31 -17.97 -10.73
CA MET A 126 13.77 -18.04 -10.52
C MET A 126 14.55 -17.37 -11.64
N ASP A 127 14.10 -17.53 -12.89
CA ASP A 127 14.81 -17.03 -14.07
C ASP A 127 14.61 -15.52 -14.30
N GLU A 128 13.42 -14.97 -14.03
CA GLU A 128 13.06 -13.62 -14.50
C GLU A 128 12.58 -12.66 -13.41
N PHE A 129 11.77 -13.16 -12.47
CA PHE A 129 11.04 -12.32 -11.54
C PHE A 129 10.74 -13.02 -10.20
N PRO A 130 11.75 -13.14 -9.32
CA PRO A 130 11.61 -13.87 -8.06
C PRO A 130 10.61 -13.20 -7.10
N GLU A 131 10.41 -11.89 -7.21
CA GLU A 131 9.49 -11.12 -6.37
C GLU A 131 8.01 -11.30 -6.75
N TRP A 132 7.71 -12.06 -7.82
CA TRP A 132 6.35 -12.17 -8.35
C TRP A 132 5.36 -12.68 -7.30
N ALA A 133 5.65 -13.79 -6.61
CA ALA A 133 4.70 -14.41 -5.67
C ALA A 133 4.32 -13.46 -4.53
N ARG A 134 5.30 -12.77 -3.95
CA ARG A 134 5.07 -11.80 -2.87
C ARG A 134 4.21 -10.62 -3.33
N LEU A 135 4.50 -10.05 -4.51
CA LEU A 135 3.70 -8.97 -5.09
C LEU A 135 2.31 -9.43 -5.55
N HIS A 136 2.18 -10.70 -5.94
CA HIS A 136 0.94 -11.28 -6.43
C HIS A 136 -0.17 -11.24 -5.38
N VAL A 137 0.18 -11.42 -4.10
CA VAL A 137 -0.75 -11.30 -2.95
C VAL A 137 -1.56 -9.99 -3.02
N TYR A 138 -0.88 -8.88 -3.34
CA TYR A 138 -1.51 -7.56 -3.40
C TYR A 138 -2.02 -7.19 -4.79
N TRP A 139 -1.31 -7.55 -5.84
CA TRP A 139 -1.56 -7.03 -7.18
C TRP A 139 -2.58 -7.84 -7.98
N ARG A 140 -2.83 -9.10 -7.62
CA ARG A 140 -3.78 -9.96 -8.36
C ARG A 140 -5.20 -9.40 -8.40
N THR A 141 -5.63 -8.69 -7.36
CA THR A 141 -6.98 -8.13 -7.20
C THR A 141 -7.11 -6.70 -7.73
N LEU A 142 -6.03 -6.09 -8.23
CA LEU A 142 -6.01 -4.70 -8.67
C LEU A 142 -6.17 -4.61 -10.20
N PRO A 143 -7.33 -4.12 -10.73
CA PRO A 143 -7.61 -4.14 -12.17
C PRO A 143 -6.60 -3.37 -13.03
N HIS A 144 -6.00 -2.29 -12.50
CA HIS A 144 -5.04 -1.46 -13.24
C HIS A 144 -3.62 -2.06 -13.27
N ILE A 145 -3.33 -3.03 -12.39
CA ILE A 145 -2.05 -3.74 -12.34
C ILE A 145 -2.19 -5.10 -13.03
N ASN A 146 -3.18 -5.91 -12.65
CA ASN A 146 -3.44 -7.21 -13.25
C ASN A 146 -4.42 -7.09 -14.42
N GLN A 147 -3.90 -7.12 -15.66
CA GLN A 147 -4.73 -7.00 -16.87
C GLN A 147 -5.77 -8.13 -17.05
N PHE A 148 -5.61 -9.24 -16.33
CA PHE A 148 -6.51 -10.38 -16.38
C PHE A 148 -7.60 -10.35 -15.32
N TYR A 149 -7.47 -9.46 -14.33
CA TYR A 149 -8.46 -9.30 -13.28
C TYR A 149 -9.71 -8.67 -13.89
N ARG A 150 -10.72 -9.52 -14.09
CA ARG A 150 -12.06 -9.03 -14.39
C ARG A 150 -12.76 -8.88 -13.06
N ILE A 151 -13.25 -7.68 -12.78
CA ILE A 151 -14.33 -7.48 -11.83
C ILE A 151 -15.46 -8.35 -12.40
N LYS A 152 -15.62 -9.57 -11.89
CA LYS A 152 -16.90 -10.27 -12.04
C LYS A 152 -17.88 -9.23 -11.54
N PRO A 153 -18.87 -8.79 -12.34
CA PRO A 153 -19.91 -7.94 -11.81
C PRO A 153 -20.44 -8.72 -10.62
N THR A 154 -20.04 -8.31 -9.41
CA THR A 154 -20.58 -8.83 -8.16
C THR A 154 -22.04 -8.82 -8.43
N ALA A 155 -22.66 -10.00 -8.52
CA ALA A 155 -24.04 -10.17 -8.91
C ALA A 155 -24.81 -9.24 -7.98
N ALA A 156 -25.06 -8.03 -8.48
CA ALA A 156 -25.57 -6.97 -7.67
C ALA A 156 -26.95 -7.50 -7.43
N SER A 157 -27.16 -7.92 -6.17
CA SER A 157 -28.42 -8.23 -5.54
C SER A 157 -29.52 -8.11 -6.58
N GLU A 158 -29.97 -9.23 -7.12
CA GLU A 158 -31.19 -9.30 -7.93
C GLU A 158 -32.32 -8.78 -7.04
N VAL A 159 -32.37 -7.47 -6.83
CA VAL A 159 -33.56 -6.77 -6.42
C VAL A 159 -34.45 -6.97 -7.64
N PRO A 160 -35.56 -7.71 -7.52
CA PRO A 160 -36.45 -7.94 -8.63
C PRO A 160 -36.96 -6.58 -9.08
N LYS A 161 -36.35 -6.03 -10.14
CA LYS A 161 -36.86 -4.85 -10.82
C LYS A 161 -38.14 -5.29 -11.52
N ALA A 162 -39.25 -5.11 -10.81
CA ALA A 162 -40.58 -5.14 -11.38
C ALA A 162 -40.57 -4.29 -12.65
N ARG A 163 -40.83 -4.98 -13.77
CA ARG A 163 -40.69 -4.50 -15.13
C ARG A 163 -41.89 -3.62 -15.48
N THR A 164 -41.87 -2.33 -15.15
CA THR A 164 -42.74 -1.36 -15.81
C THR A 164 -42.10 -0.93 -17.13
N LYS A 165 -42.63 -1.49 -18.22
CA LYS A 165 -42.29 -1.11 -19.59
C LYS A 165 -42.86 0.27 -19.88
N THR A 166 -42.01 1.30 -19.93
CA THR A 166 -42.32 2.54 -20.67
C THR A 166 -41.13 2.85 -21.56
N THR A 167 -41.20 2.37 -22.79
CA THR A 167 -40.20 2.59 -23.83
C THR A 167 -40.34 4.01 -24.35
N LEU A 168 -39.54 4.95 -23.85
CA LEU A 168 -39.28 6.23 -24.50
C LEU A 168 -37.96 6.11 -25.27
N THR A 169 -38.07 5.87 -26.57
CA THR A 169 -36.96 5.88 -27.54
C THR A 169 -36.41 7.30 -27.67
N LEU A 170 -35.28 7.56 -27.02
CA LEU A 170 -34.45 8.73 -27.32
C LEU A 170 -33.57 8.43 -28.54
N PRO A 171 -33.46 9.38 -29.51
CA PRO A 171 -32.71 9.16 -30.74
C PRO A 171 -31.21 8.99 -30.46
N SER A 172 -30.63 8.02 -31.16
CA SER A 172 -29.24 7.60 -31.05
C SER A 172 -28.28 8.68 -31.55
N ARG A 173 -27.20 8.91 -30.79
CA ARG A 173 -26.11 9.85 -31.07
C ARG A 173 -25.37 9.58 -32.39
N ARG A 174 -25.64 8.45 -33.04
CA ARG A 174 -25.04 8.06 -34.33
C ARG A 174 -25.57 8.86 -35.53
N ASP A 175 -26.76 9.45 -35.43
CA ASP A 175 -27.36 10.24 -36.53
C ASP A 175 -26.83 11.68 -36.60
N ARG A 176 -26.13 12.17 -35.57
CA ARG A 176 -25.54 13.53 -35.59
C ARG A 176 -24.22 13.65 -36.34
N LEU A 177 -23.59 12.55 -36.72
CA LEU A 177 -22.25 12.57 -37.35
C LEU A 177 -22.27 12.51 -38.88
N GLN A 178 -23.42 12.32 -39.53
CA GLN A 178 -23.53 12.31 -40.99
C GLN A 178 -23.85 13.68 -41.61
N MET A 179 -24.10 14.73 -40.82
CA MET A 179 -24.39 16.08 -41.35
C MET A 179 -23.18 17.03 -41.44
N LEU A 180 -21.97 16.61 -41.06
CA LEU A 180 -20.78 17.50 -41.05
C LEU A 180 -19.71 17.19 -42.11
N THR A 181 -19.94 16.24 -43.01
CA THR A 181 -19.00 15.95 -44.11
C THR A 181 -19.44 16.62 -45.40
N ARG A 182 -19.25 17.95 -45.51
CA ARG A 182 -19.02 18.61 -46.81
C ARG A 182 -18.39 19.99 -46.64
N ALA A 183 -17.07 20.05 -46.61
CA ALA A 183 -16.29 21.22 -47.01
C ALA A 183 -14.89 20.77 -47.48
N PRO A 184 -14.46 21.09 -48.71
CA PRO A 184 -13.14 20.72 -49.19
C PRO A 184 -12.11 21.81 -48.86
N GLY A 185 -10.92 21.38 -48.48
CA GLY A 185 -9.69 22.13 -48.72
C GLY A 185 -9.28 23.11 -47.62
N THR A 186 -8.23 22.76 -46.89
CA THR A 186 -7.15 23.71 -46.57
C THR A 186 -5.91 22.92 -46.16
N ARG A 187 -4.84 23.07 -46.95
CA ARG A 187 -3.48 22.60 -46.67
C ARG A 187 -2.98 23.24 -45.38
N ILE A 188 -2.70 22.43 -44.35
CA ILE A 188 -1.97 22.91 -43.17
C ILE A 188 -0.47 22.77 -43.44
N ARG A 189 0.16 23.93 -43.60
CA ARG A 189 1.59 24.16 -43.79
C ARG A 189 2.31 23.94 -42.45
N ARG A 190 3.20 22.96 -42.38
CA ARG A 190 4.12 22.75 -41.24
C ARG A 190 5.04 23.97 -41.11
N ARG A 191 4.97 24.68 -39.98
CA ARG A 191 6.02 25.62 -39.53
C ARG A 191 6.85 24.93 -38.46
N THR A 192 8.12 24.73 -38.76
CA THR A 192 9.18 24.41 -37.79
C THR A 192 9.53 25.68 -37.03
N LEU A 193 9.28 25.71 -35.73
CA LEU A 193 9.80 26.75 -34.85
C LEU A 193 11.12 26.26 -34.25
N LYS A 194 12.21 26.91 -34.67
CA LYS A 194 13.53 26.86 -34.06
C LYS A 194 13.46 27.77 -32.84
N ILE A 195 13.58 27.22 -31.65
CA ILE A 195 13.66 27.99 -30.39
C ILE A 195 15.13 27.99 -29.98
N GLU A 196 15.78 29.14 -30.14
CA GLU A 196 17.04 29.48 -29.49
C GLU A 196 16.72 29.94 -28.06
N ALA A 197 17.36 29.31 -27.07
CA ALA A 197 17.19 29.65 -25.66
C ALA A 197 18.33 30.60 -25.23
N THR A 198 18.00 31.87 -25.09
CA THR A 198 18.83 32.88 -24.42
C THR A 198 18.71 32.70 -22.91
N ALA A 199 19.86 32.58 -22.24
CA ALA A 199 19.97 32.52 -20.79
C ALA A 199 19.69 33.91 -20.16
N THR A 200 18.91 33.95 -19.09
CA THR A 200 18.92 35.06 -18.12
C THR A 200 18.35 34.57 -16.79
N ASN A 201 19.21 34.56 -15.76
CA ASN A 201 18.80 34.44 -14.36
C ASN A 201 17.95 35.66 -13.97
N PRO A 202 17.02 35.50 -13.02
CA PRO A 202 17.25 36.20 -11.75
C PRO A 202 16.88 35.39 -10.50
N VAL A 203 17.67 35.66 -9.47
CA VAL A 203 17.52 35.29 -8.07
C VAL A 203 16.31 35.99 -7.44
N PRO A 204 15.51 35.30 -6.62
CA PRO A 204 14.76 35.94 -5.54
C PRO A 204 15.26 35.43 -4.18
N ARG A 205 15.84 36.35 -3.39
CA ARG A 205 15.93 36.24 -1.93
C ARG A 205 14.53 36.43 -1.36
N ASN A 206 14.09 35.55 -0.46
CA ASN A 206 12.96 35.85 0.42
C ASN A 206 13.33 35.52 1.87
N PRO A 207 12.83 36.34 2.83
CA PRO A 207 13.30 36.38 4.20
C PRO A 207 12.63 35.33 5.09
N THR A 208 13.39 34.91 6.08
CA THR A 208 13.00 34.12 7.25
C THR A 208 11.90 34.82 8.06
N PRO A 209 10.78 34.17 8.40
CA PRO A 209 9.87 34.68 9.42
C PRO A 209 10.36 34.26 10.82
N GLU A 210 10.65 35.26 11.66
CA GLU A 210 10.74 35.10 13.11
C GLU A 210 9.37 34.67 13.65
N ILE A 211 9.33 33.52 14.31
CA ILE A 211 8.16 33.04 15.05
C ILE A 211 8.28 33.62 16.46
N VAL A 212 7.51 34.69 16.71
CA VAL A 212 7.28 35.26 18.04
C VAL A 212 6.33 34.30 18.78
N PHE A 213 6.79 33.74 19.89
CA PHE A 213 5.94 33.00 20.83
C PHE A 213 5.12 34.00 21.64
N GLU A 214 3.83 34.06 21.34
CA GLU A 214 2.84 34.82 22.10
C GLU A 214 2.47 34.02 23.36
N SER A 215 2.71 34.65 24.52
CA SER A 215 2.48 34.11 25.85
C SER A 215 0.99 33.97 26.18
N VAL A 216 0.63 32.81 26.72
CA VAL A 216 -0.70 32.45 27.22
C VAL A 216 -1.10 33.36 28.39
N PRO A 217 -2.30 33.98 28.38
CA PRO A 217 -2.80 34.70 29.54
C PRO A 217 -3.35 33.74 30.60
N SER A 218 -2.90 33.93 31.84
CA SER A 218 -3.41 33.31 33.05
C SER A 218 -4.87 33.71 33.29
N VAL A 219 -5.74 32.72 33.44
CA VAL A 219 -7.14 32.92 33.83
C VAL A 219 -7.20 33.06 35.35
N GLU A 220 -7.58 34.25 35.81
CA GLU A 220 -7.90 34.54 37.20
C GLU A 220 -9.23 33.88 37.59
N VAL A 221 -9.17 33.08 38.65
CA VAL A 221 -10.32 32.51 39.36
C VAL A 221 -10.96 33.63 40.16
N ASN A 222 -12.18 33.99 39.80
CA ASN A 222 -12.99 34.95 40.57
C ASN A 222 -14.14 34.18 41.24
N ASP A 223 -13.95 33.92 42.53
CA ASP A 223 -15.01 33.48 43.45
C ASP A 223 -15.95 34.66 43.68
N ASN A 224 -17.20 34.56 43.22
CA ASN A 224 -18.28 35.37 43.76
C ASN A 224 -19.53 34.53 43.92
N THR A 225 -19.80 34.25 45.18
CA THR A 225 -20.97 33.60 45.75
C THR A 225 -22.08 34.62 45.86
N GLU A 226 -23.16 34.51 45.08
CA GLU A 226 -24.42 35.15 45.45
C GLU A 226 -25.62 34.21 45.24
N ASN A 227 -26.31 34.02 46.37
CA ASN A 227 -27.52 33.24 46.55
C ASN A 227 -28.64 33.70 45.61
N THR A 228 -29.18 32.76 44.82
CA THR A 228 -30.52 32.91 44.24
C THR A 228 -31.31 31.61 44.45
N VAL A 229 -32.42 31.74 45.17
CA VAL A 229 -33.39 30.70 45.57
C VAL A 229 -34.18 30.19 44.34
N PRO A 230 -34.61 28.91 44.31
CA PRO A 230 -34.81 28.18 43.06
C PRO A 230 -36.23 28.37 42.50
N ALA A 231 -36.30 28.69 41.21
CA ALA A 231 -37.50 28.54 40.41
C ALA A 231 -37.51 27.14 39.79
N ILE A 232 -38.47 26.34 40.22
CA ILE A 232 -38.78 24.98 39.77
C ILE A 232 -38.93 24.97 38.25
N GLY A 233 -37.95 24.39 37.55
CA GLY A 233 -37.95 24.22 36.10
C GLY A 233 -37.52 22.80 35.74
N SER A 234 -38.47 21.96 35.37
CA SER A 234 -38.31 20.55 34.99
C SER A 234 -37.51 20.29 33.70
N GLN A 235 -36.52 21.13 33.36
CA GLN A 235 -35.65 20.97 32.19
C GLN A 235 -34.30 20.30 32.51
N ASP A 236 -33.85 20.30 33.77
CA ASP A 236 -32.56 19.69 34.15
C ASP A 236 -32.58 18.15 34.11
N SER A 237 -33.74 17.51 34.26
CA SER A 237 -33.82 16.04 34.20
C SER A 237 -33.56 15.47 32.80
N LEU A 238 -33.79 16.26 31.74
CA LEU A 238 -33.52 15.85 30.35
C LEU A 238 -32.03 15.88 30.02
N SER A 239 -31.26 16.81 30.62
CA SER A 239 -29.81 16.90 30.43
C SER A 239 -29.08 15.82 31.23
N GLU A 240 -29.56 15.46 32.42
CA GLU A 240 -29.04 14.33 33.21
C GLU A 240 -29.23 12.98 32.49
N LEU A 241 -30.39 12.76 31.86
CA LEU A 241 -30.67 11.53 31.14
C LEU A 241 -29.75 11.37 29.91
N GLN A 242 -29.56 12.45 29.14
CA GLN A 242 -28.60 12.45 28.02
C GLN A 242 -27.16 12.20 28.49
N ARG A 243 -26.77 12.75 29.63
CA ARG A 243 -25.45 12.52 30.22
C ARG A 243 -25.24 11.06 30.62
N LEU A 244 -26.26 10.43 31.23
CA LEU A 244 -26.22 9.01 31.57
C LEU A 244 -26.17 8.12 30.33
N GLU A 245 -26.92 8.45 29.28
CA GLU A 245 -26.88 7.70 28.02
C GLU A 245 -25.50 7.74 27.37
N LEU A 246 -24.86 8.92 27.31
CA LEU A 246 -23.49 9.05 26.83
C LEU A 246 -22.51 8.25 27.67
N GLN A 247 -22.68 8.22 29.00
CA GLN A 247 -21.82 7.45 29.89
C GLN A 247 -21.96 5.93 29.65
N ILE A 248 -23.18 5.45 29.38
CA ILE A 248 -23.43 4.04 29.02
C ILE A 248 -22.77 3.72 27.67
N GLN A 249 -22.89 4.60 26.67
CA GLN A 249 -22.25 4.39 25.37
C GLN A 249 -20.73 4.33 25.47
N LEU A 250 -20.11 5.21 26.28
CA LEU A 250 -18.67 5.18 26.52
C LEU A 250 -18.23 3.89 27.21
N LYS A 251 -18.95 3.47 28.27
CA LYS A 251 -18.69 2.19 28.96
C LYS A 251 -18.80 0.99 28.02
N LYS A 252 -19.76 1.00 27.10
CA LYS A 252 -19.94 -0.06 26.10
C LYS A 252 -18.77 -0.12 25.12
N LEU A 253 -18.30 1.03 24.64
CA LEU A 253 -17.14 1.08 23.74
C LEU A 253 -15.84 0.67 24.45
N GLU A 254 -15.70 1.01 25.74
CA GLU A 254 -14.58 0.57 26.58
C GLU A 254 -14.54 -0.96 26.70
N LEU A 255 -15.67 -1.59 27.04
CA LEU A 255 -15.78 -3.05 27.10
C LEU A 255 -15.50 -3.71 25.74
N GLU A 256 -16.03 -3.16 24.64
CA GLU A 256 -15.78 -3.71 23.29
C GLU A 256 -14.29 -3.61 22.90
N ALA A 257 -13.61 -2.54 23.32
CA ALA A 257 -12.17 -2.38 23.10
C ALA A 257 -11.35 -3.38 23.95
N GLU A 258 -11.75 -3.64 25.19
CA GLU A 258 -11.13 -4.66 26.05
C GLU A 258 -11.32 -6.08 25.50
N GLU A 259 -12.53 -6.43 25.03
CA GLU A 259 -12.80 -7.71 24.39
C GLU A 259 -11.95 -7.92 23.13
N LYS A 260 -11.84 -6.89 22.28
CA LYS A 260 -10.99 -6.92 21.09
C LYS A 260 -9.51 -7.07 21.44
N LYS A 261 -9.06 -6.42 22.51
CA LYS A 261 -7.68 -6.56 23.01
C LYS A 261 -7.41 -7.97 23.50
N GLY A 262 -8.33 -8.54 24.29
CA GLY A 262 -8.22 -9.92 24.78
C GLY A 262 -8.22 -10.95 23.65
N ALA A 263 -9.07 -10.78 22.64
CA ALA A 263 -9.10 -11.66 21.47
C ALA A 263 -7.79 -11.62 20.67
N ALA A 264 -7.20 -10.43 20.49
CA ALA A 264 -5.92 -10.27 19.81
C ALA A 264 -4.76 -10.88 20.61
N GLU A 265 -4.78 -10.78 21.93
CA GLU A 265 -3.78 -11.40 22.81
C GLU A 265 -3.87 -12.93 22.76
N LEU A 266 -5.08 -13.49 22.77
CA LEU A 266 -5.30 -14.92 22.64
C LEU A 266 -4.83 -15.47 21.28
N GLN A 267 -5.07 -14.74 20.20
CA GLN A 267 -4.53 -15.10 18.88
C GLN A 267 -3.00 -15.06 18.84
N ARG A 268 -2.37 -14.07 19.48
CA ARG A 268 -0.91 -14.03 19.59
C ARG A 268 -0.36 -15.21 20.37
N ALA A 269 -0.97 -15.55 21.50
CA ALA A 269 -0.58 -16.70 22.31
C ALA A 269 -0.74 -18.02 21.53
N GLN A 270 -1.79 -18.16 20.69
CA GLN A 270 -1.98 -19.33 19.85
C GLN A 270 -0.87 -19.46 18.78
N ILE A 271 -0.55 -18.37 18.08
CA ILE A 271 0.52 -18.36 17.07
C ILE A 271 1.88 -18.68 17.71
N GLU A 272 2.15 -18.13 18.91
CA GLU A 272 3.38 -18.41 19.64
C GLU A 272 3.47 -19.88 20.07
N ALA A 273 2.37 -20.48 20.55
CA ALA A 273 2.31 -21.89 20.90
C ALA A 273 2.52 -22.80 19.67
N GLU A 274 1.93 -22.48 18.52
CA GLU A 274 2.12 -23.21 17.27
C GLU A 274 3.57 -23.13 16.78
N ASN A 275 4.19 -21.95 16.85
CA ASN A 275 5.60 -21.76 16.51
C ASN A 275 6.53 -22.56 17.44
N LEU A 276 6.23 -22.62 18.74
CA LEU A 276 6.98 -23.45 19.69
C LEU A 276 6.83 -24.94 19.41
N SER A 277 5.63 -25.39 19.03
CA SER A 277 5.42 -26.78 18.60
C SER A 277 6.26 -27.10 17.37
N HIS A 278 6.22 -26.22 16.36
CA HIS A 278 6.98 -26.41 15.13
C HIS A 278 8.49 -26.52 15.39
N ARG A 279 9.05 -25.66 16.26
CA ARG A 279 10.47 -25.74 16.65
C ARG A 279 10.83 -27.05 17.36
N ARG A 280 9.90 -27.61 18.16
CA ARG A 280 10.12 -28.92 18.79
C ARG A 280 10.15 -30.05 17.77
N ASP A 281 9.27 -29.99 16.78
CA ASP A 281 9.22 -30.98 15.69
C ASP A 281 10.51 -30.91 14.84
N GLU A 282 10.97 -29.71 14.50
CA GLU A 282 12.26 -29.50 13.82
C GLU A 282 13.45 -30.05 14.64
N HIS A 283 13.48 -29.78 15.94
CA HIS A 283 14.51 -30.32 16.83
C HIS A 283 14.48 -31.84 16.87
N HIS A 284 13.29 -32.44 16.95
CA HIS A 284 13.11 -33.88 16.96
C HIS A 284 13.53 -34.54 15.64
N GLU A 285 13.31 -33.90 14.50
CA GLU A 285 13.82 -34.37 13.20
C GLU A 285 15.35 -34.28 13.13
N MET A 286 15.94 -33.18 13.62
CA MET A 286 17.40 -33.05 13.70
C MET A 286 18.02 -34.13 14.60
N GLU A 287 17.41 -34.45 15.74
CA GLU A 287 17.85 -35.53 16.61
C GLU A 287 17.85 -36.89 15.90
N LYS A 288 16.81 -37.18 15.09
CA LYS A 288 16.75 -38.42 14.29
C LYS A 288 17.87 -38.48 13.25
N LEU A 289 18.12 -37.39 12.54
CA LEU A 289 19.20 -37.31 11.56
C LEU A 289 20.57 -37.47 12.21
N PHE A 290 20.76 -36.87 13.39
CA PHE A 290 21.99 -37.01 14.16
C PHE A 290 22.21 -38.45 14.64
N ALA A 291 21.17 -39.09 15.19
CA ALA A 291 21.23 -40.49 15.61
C ALA A 291 21.56 -41.43 14.43
N PHE A 292 20.98 -41.18 13.25
CA PHE A 292 21.29 -41.93 12.04
C PHE A 292 22.75 -41.76 11.60
N ALA A 293 23.26 -40.53 11.58
CA ALA A 293 24.64 -40.24 11.19
C ALA A 293 25.67 -40.86 12.15
N VAL A 294 25.43 -40.78 13.46
CA VAL A 294 26.27 -41.41 14.48
C VAL A 294 26.25 -42.94 14.34
N GLY A 295 25.08 -43.54 14.14
CA GLY A 295 24.94 -44.98 13.93
C GLY A 295 25.68 -45.47 12.68
N ALA A 296 25.59 -44.74 11.57
CA ALA A 296 26.32 -45.05 10.34
C ALA A 296 27.85 -44.95 10.52
N GLY A 297 28.34 -43.95 11.26
CA GLY A 297 29.76 -43.79 11.55
C GLY A 297 30.33 -44.95 12.38
N ILE A 298 29.58 -45.43 13.38
CA ILE A 298 29.99 -46.59 14.21
C ILE A 298 30.03 -47.88 13.37
N ALA A 299 29.06 -48.09 12.47
CA ALA A 299 29.05 -49.26 11.60
C ALA A 299 30.26 -49.31 10.65
N VAL A 300 30.68 -48.17 10.10
CA VAL A 300 31.89 -48.08 9.24
C VAL A 300 33.16 -48.40 10.03
N LEU A 301 33.25 -47.94 11.30
CA LEU A 301 34.39 -48.26 12.17
C LEU A 301 34.48 -49.75 12.50
N LEU A 302 33.35 -50.42 12.78
CA LEU A 302 33.31 -51.86 13.07
C LEU A 302 33.67 -52.73 11.85
N CYS A 303 33.28 -52.32 10.63
CA CYS A 303 33.62 -53.04 9.41
C CYS A 303 35.10 -52.97 9.02
N ASN A 304 35.86 -51.98 9.49
CA ASN A 304 37.30 -51.85 9.20
C ASN A 304 38.20 -52.61 10.17
N THR A 305 37.64 -53.18 11.24
CA THR A 305 38.40 -53.89 12.29
C THR A 305 38.30 -55.42 12.23
N LEU A 306 37.53 -55.96 11.29
CA LEU A 306 37.38 -57.40 11.01
C LEU A 306 38.12 -57.78 9.73
#